data_AF-A0AA43RRG7-F1
#
_entry.id   AF-A0AA43RRG7-F1
#
_cell.length_a   1.000
_cell.length_b   1.000
_cell.length_c   1.000
_cell.angle_alpha   90.00
_cell.angle_beta   90.00
_cell.angle_gamma   90.00
#
_symmetry.space_group_name_H-M   'P 1'
#
loop_
_entity.id
_entity.type
_entity.pdbx_description
1 polymer ?
#
loop_
_entity_poly.entity_id
_entity_poly.type
_entity_poly.pdbx_seq_one_letter_code
_entity_poly.pdbx_strand_id
1 'polypeptide(L)'
;MIKGCFIKIADSFEEMVSVINPCFGAKNYFYVSDLNINSNSSYLSWNGKASSSFNLLFFNRIIIHKPEICNAHKEWLLSLKKYSTLISGSNEMAQAQYLKKQREYINWL
;
A
#
# COMPACT_ATOMS: atom_id res chain seq x y z
N MET A 1 -11.64 -22.34 -5.66
CA MET A 1 -10.92 -21.48 -6.62
C MET A 1 -10.46 -20.17 -6.00
N ILE A 2 -11.34 -19.44 -5.30
CA ILE A 2 -11.05 -18.10 -4.72
C ILE A 2 -10.02 -18.13 -3.57
N LYS A 3 -10.12 -19.11 -2.65
CA LYS A 3 -9.18 -19.26 -1.51
C LYS A 3 -7.71 -19.36 -1.95
N GLY A 4 -7.45 -20.09 -3.04
CA GLY A 4 -6.10 -20.24 -3.59
C GLY A 4 -5.50 -18.93 -4.11
N CYS A 5 -6.31 -18.00 -4.63
CA CYS A 5 -5.83 -16.69 -5.04
C CYS A 5 -5.46 -15.82 -3.83
N PHE A 6 -6.26 -15.84 -2.76
CA PHE A 6 -5.95 -15.10 -1.55
C PHE A 6 -4.67 -15.59 -0.85
N ILE A 7 -4.46 -16.90 -0.82
CA ILE A 7 -3.20 -17.49 -0.32
C ILE A 7 -2.00 -16.93 -1.10
N LYS A 8 -2.06 -16.97 -2.44
CA LYS A 8 -0.98 -16.43 -3.29
C LYS A 8 -0.72 -14.95 -3.04
N ILE A 9 -1.78 -14.14 -2.89
CA ILE A 9 -1.63 -12.70 -2.60
C ILE A 9 -0.96 -12.50 -1.24
N ALA A 10 -1.35 -13.27 -0.22
CA ALA A 10 -0.74 -13.18 1.11
C ALA A 10 0.73 -13.61 1.09
N ASP A 11 1.07 -14.69 0.39
CA ASP A 11 2.46 -15.16 0.22
C ASP A 11 3.32 -14.09 -0.46
N SER A 12 2.87 -13.53 -1.58
CA SER A 12 3.59 -12.48 -2.30
C SER A 12 3.74 -11.21 -1.47
N PHE A 13 2.73 -10.85 -0.68
CA PHE A 13 2.81 -9.70 0.22
C PHE A 13 3.85 -9.94 1.32
N GLU A 14 3.85 -11.11 1.95
CA GLU A 14 4.80 -11.49 3.00
C GLU A 14 6.26 -11.43 2.51
N GLU A 15 6.51 -11.92 1.29
CA GLU A 15 7.82 -11.79 0.63
C GLU A 15 8.21 -10.31 0.44
N MET A 16 7.30 -9.49 -0.08
CA MET A 16 7.57 -8.06 -0.31
C MET A 16 7.83 -7.27 0.96
N VAL A 17 7.13 -7.55 2.06
CA VAL A 17 7.34 -6.83 3.33
C VAL A 17 8.65 -7.24 4.00
N SER A 18 9.06 -8.50 3.82
CA SER A 18 10.31 -9.04 4.38
C SER A 18 11.56 -8.52 3.68
N VAL A 19 11.45 -8.16 2.40
CA VAL A 19 12.56 -7.63 1.60
C VAL A 19 12.45 -6.10 1.50
N ILE A 20 13.29 -5.36 2.24
CA ILE A 20 13.33 -3.88 2.21
C ILE A 20 13.79 -3.34 0.82
N ASN A 21 14.35 -4.20 -0.03
CA ASN A 21 14.95 -3.82 -1.31
C ASN A 21 14.58 -4.80 -2.44
N PRO A 22 13.34 -4.75 -2.94
CA PRO A 22 12.95 -5.54 -4.11
C PRO A 22 13.57 -4.96 -5.39
N CYS A 23 13.52 -5.77 -6.46
CA CYS A 23 14.13 -5.55 -7.77
C CYS A 23 14.27 -4.08 -8.21
N PHE A 24 15.40 -3.78 -8.86
CA PHE A 24 15.76 -2.45 -9.39
C PHE A 24 16.17 -1.39 -8.35
N GLY A 25 16.42 -1.78 -7.09
CA GLY A 25 17.00 -0.90 -6.06
C GLY A 25 15.99 0.09 -5.45
N ALA A 26 14.69 -0.15 -5.66
CA ALA A 26 13.64 0.65 -5.05
C ALA A 26 13.43 0.23 -3.60
N LYS A 27 13.33 1.22 -2.70
CA LYS A 27 12.96 0.96 -1.30
C LYS A 27 11.45 0.99 -1.15
N ASN A 28 10.88 -0.14 -0.76
CA ASN A 28 9.45 -0.25 -0.49
C ASN A 28 9.20 -0.16 1.02
N TYR A 29 8.22 0.65 1.39
CA TYR A 29 7.78 0.81 2.78
C TYR A 29 6.30 0.49 2.89
N PHE A 30 5.96 -0.46 3.76
CA PHE A 30 4.60 -0.92 3.96
C PHE A 30 4.06 -0.40 5.29
N TYR A 31 2.91 0.25 5.23
CA TYR A 31 2.24 0.83 6.39
C TYR A 31 0.86 0.21 6.56
N VAL A 32 0.49 -0.10 7.80
CA VAL A 32 -0.84 -0.56 8.18
C VAL A 32 -1.52 0.56 8.97
N SER A 33 -2.73 0.95 8.55
CA SER A 33 -3.52 1.93 9.27
C SER A 33 -4.58 1.24 10.11
N ASP A 34 -4.82 1.77 11.31
CA ASP A 34 -5.99 1.42 12.13
C ASP A 34 -7.28 2.07 11.60
N LEU A 35 -7.16 3.06 10.71
CA LEU A 35 -8.30 3.69 10.05
C LEU A 35 -8.72 2.84 8.84
N ASN A 36 -10.04 2.74 8.63
CA ASN A 36 -10.58 2.13 7.42
C ASN A 36 -10.44 3.09 6.23
N ILE A 37 -9.22 3.14 5.68
CA ILE A 37 -8.88 3.98 4.54
C ILE A 37 -9.25 3.22 3.27
N ASN A 38 -10.35 3.62 2.64
CA ASN A 38 -10.71 3.10 1.34
C ASN A 38 -10.11 3.98 0.24
N SER A 39 -8.78 3.89 0.06
CA SER A 39 -8.08 4.68 -0.95
C SER A 39 -7.39 3.80 -1.97
N ASN A 40 -7.99 3.71 -3.16
CA ASN A 40 -7.31 3.18 -4.33
C ASN A 40 -6.69 4.34 -5.12
N SER A 41 -5.85 5.16 -4.49
CA SER A 41 -5.19 6.29 -5.13
C SER A 41 -3.66 6.16 -5.09
N SER A 42 -2.99 6.86 -5.98
CA SER A 42 -1.53 6.95 -5.96
C SER A 42 -1.04 8.33 -6.37
N TYR A 43 0.08 8.73 -5.79
CA TYR A 43 0.80 9.94 -6.13
C TYR A 43 2.18 9.55 -6.67
N LEU A 44 2.57 10.17 -7.79
CA LEU A 44 3.89 9.99 -8.41
C LEU A 44 4.52 11.37 -8.66
N SER A 45 5.81 11.50 -8.40
CA SER A 45 6.59 12.70 -8.73
C SER A 45 7.92 12.36 -9.38
N TRP A 46 8.30 13.11 -10.41
CA TRP A 46 9.54 12.92 -11.15
C TRP A 46 9.95 14.24 -11.82
N ASN A 47 11.22 14.61 -11.80
CA ASN A 47 11.77 15.76 -12.54
C ASN A 47 10.93 17.06 -12.41
N GLY A 48 10.46 17.38 -11.19
CA GLY A 48 9.60 18.56 -10.94
C GLY A 48 8.15 18.44 -11.40
N LYS A 49 7.75 17.32 -11.98
CA LYS A 49 6.36 16.98 -12.37
C LYS A 49 5.72 16.09 -11.31
N ALA A 50 4.39 16.13 -11.25
CA ALA A 50 3.61 15.27 -10.39
C ALA A 50 2.35 14.76 -11.10
N SER A 51 1.87 13.59 -10.66
CA SER A 51 0.64 12.97 -11.13
C SER A 51 -0.09 12.34 -9.96
N SER A 52 -1.36 12.66 -9.83
CA SER A 52 -2.28 11.97 -8.93
C SER A 52 -3.19 11.07 -9.71
N SER A 53 -3.42 9.86 -9.20
CA SER A 53 -4.33 8.92 -9.80
C SER A 53 -5.32 8.36 -8.79
N PHE A 54 -6.59 8.26 -9.20
CA PHE A 54 -7.68 7.76 -8.38
C PHE A 54 -8.36 6.62 -9.14
N ASN A 55 -8.30 5.40 -8.61
CA ASN A 55 -8.95 4.23 -9.20
C ASN A 55 -10.36 4.12 -8.67
N LEU A 56 -11.34 4.14 -9.59
CA LEU A 56 -12.75 4.03 -9.25
C LEU A 56 -13.15 2.55 -9.15
N LEU A 57 -12.84 1.73 -10.16
CA LEU A 57 -13.02 0.27 -10.20
C LEU A 57 -12.16 -0.33 -11.32
N PHE A 58 -11.53 -1.49 -11.08
CA PHE A 58 -10.73 -2.29 -12.04
C PHE A 58 -9.77 -1.48 -12.94
N PHE A 59 -10.24 -1.03 -14.11
CA PHE A 59 -9.46 -0.32 -15.12
C PHE A 59 -9.77 1.19 -15.20
N ASN A 60 -10.78 1.67 -14.48
CA ASN A 60 -11.17 3.07 -14.50
C ASN A 60 -10.32 3.86 -13.51
N ARG A 61 -9.48 4.74 -14.05
CA ARG A 61 -8.61 5.62 -13.28
C ARG A 61 -8.72 7.05 -13.78
N ILE A 62 -8.91 7.99 -12.87
CA ILE A 62 -8.77 9.42 -13.12
C ILE A 62 -7.31 9.78 -12.89
N ILE A 63 -6.66 10.41 -13.87
CA ILE A 63 -5.28 10.90 -13.76
C ILE A 63 -5.30 12.42 -13.84
N ILE A 64 -4.64 13.07 -12.89
CA ILE A 64 -4.59 14.53 -12.75
C ILE A 64 -3.13 14.96 -12.66
N HIS A 65 -2.75 15.94 -13.48
CA HIS A 65 -1.41 16.54 -13.48
C HIS A 65 -1.37 17.97 -12.93
N LYS A 66 -2.53 18.50 -12.52
CA LYS A 66 -2.65 19.86 -11.98
C LYS A 66 -1.87 19.96 -10.64
N PRO A 67 -0.84 20.84 -10.53
CA PRO A 67 0.06 20.86 -9.38
C PRO A 67 -0.66 21.06 -8.04
N GLU A 68 -1.68 21.91 -7.98
CA GLU A 68 -2.42 22.21 -6.77
C GLU A 68 -3.16 20.97 -6.25
N ILE A 69 -3.75 20.20 -7.16
CA ILE A 69 -4.45 18.95 -6.83
C ILE A 69 -3.45 17.88 -6.42
N CYS A 70 -2.34 17.77 -7.15
CA CYS A 70 -1.26 16.85 -6.81
C CYS A 70 -0.68 17.12 -5.43
N ASN A 71 -0.49 18.39 -5.07
CA ASN A 71 0.01 18.77 -3.75
C ASN A 71 -0.99 18.44 -2.65
N ALA A 72 -2.28 18.79 -2.84
CA ALA A 72 -3.32 18.45 -1.87
C ALA A 72 -3.43 16.92 -1.65
N HIS A 73 -3.36 16.14 -2.73
CA HIS A 73 -3.39 14.68 -2.64
C HIS A 73 -2.16 14.11 -1.93
N LYS A 74 -0.97 14.64 -2.22
CA LYS A 74 0.27 14.27 -1.52
C LYS A 74 0.15 14.52 -0.01
N GLU A 75 -0.28 15.72 0.39
CA GLU A 75 -0.42 16.07 1.82
C GLU A 75 -1.44 15.17 2.51
N TRP A 76 -2.54 14.84 1.83
CA TRP A 76 -3.51 13.87 2.34
C TRP A 76 -2.88 12.49 2.55
N LEU A 77 -2.16 11.94 1.56
CA LEU A 77 -1.46 10.64 1.72
C LEU A 77 -0.42 10.66 2.85
N LEU A 78 0.32 11.76 3.01
CA LEU A 78 1.27 11.93 4.11
C LEU A 78 0.57 11.99 5.48
N SER A 79 -0.61 12.60 5.55
CA SER A 79 -1.40 12.61 6.77
C SER A 79 -1.84 11.19 7.17
N LEU A 80 -2.28 10.38 6.21
CA LEU A 80 -2.67 8.99 6.45
C LEU A 80 -1.47 8.17 6.93
N LYS A 81 -0.31 8.37 6.29
CA LYS A 81 0.95 7.73 6.68
C LYS A 81 1.33 8.05 8.13
N LYS A 82 1.14 9.30 8.58
CA LYS A 82 1.45 9.72 9.96
C LYS A 82 0.66 8.93 11.02
N TYR A 83 -0.56 8.51 10.69
CA TYR A 83 -1.42 7.71 11.57
C TYR A 83 -1.38 6.21 11.25
N SER A 84 -0.34 5.75 10.55
CA SER A 84 -0.16 4.34 10.18
C SER A 84 1.13 3.79 10.76
N THR A 85 1.13 2.51 11.10
CA THR A 85 2.30 1.79 11.61
C THR A 85 3.14 1.24 10.46
N LEU A 86 4.43 1.58 10.43
CA LEU A 86 5.39 0.94 9.53
C LEU A 86 5.58 -0.52 9.95
N ILE A 87 5.32 -1.46 9.03
CA ILE A 87 5.47 -2.90 9.26
C ILE A 87 6.62 -3.53 8.47
N SER A 88 7.22 -2.81 7.52
CA SER A 88 8.39 -3.28 6.79
C SER A 88 9.70 -2.87 7.48
N GLY A 89 10.58 -3.85 7.68
CA GLY A 89 12.01 -3.65 7.92
C GLY A 89 12.52 -3.72 9.35
N SER A 90 11.78 -3.21 10.36
CA SER A 90 12.29 -3.17 11.75
C SER A 90 11.20 -3.35 12.81
N ASN A 91 10.00 -3.77 12.41
CA ASN A 91 8.86 -3.92 13.31
C ASN A 91 8.24 -5.31 13.11
N GLU A 92 9.09 -6.33 13.29
CA GLU A 92 8.76 -7.73 12.98
C GLU A 92 7.56 -8.22 13.81
N MET A 93 7.36 -7.68 15.02
CA MET A 93 6.21 -8.05 15.85
C MET A 93 4.88 -7.56 15.26
N ALA A 94 4.79 -6.29 14.85
CA ALA A 94 3.58 -5.76 14.22
C ALA A 94 3.34 -6.42 12.85
N GLN A 95 4.42 -6.68 12.10
CA GLN A 95 4.38 -7.42 10.85
C GLN A 95 3.80 -8.82 11.02
N ALA A 96 4.33 -9.61 11.96
CA ALA A 96 3.89 -10.98 12.20
C ALA A 96 2.43 -11.03 12.69
N GLN A 97 2.03 -10.11 13.57
CA GLN A 97 0.64 -9.98 14.02
C GLN A 97 -0.31 -9.70 12.87
N TYR A 98 0.05 -8.75 11.98
CA TYR A 98 -0.76 -8.44 10.81
C TYR A 98 -0.89 -9.64 9.86
N LEU A 99 0.23 -10.27 9.50
CA LEU A 99 0.24 -11.42 8.59
C LEU A 99 -0.56 -12.60 9.14
N LYS A 100 -0.39 -12.91 10.44
CA LYS A 100 -1.18 -13.95 11.12
C LYS A 100 -2.68 -13.69 10.99
N LYS A 101 -3.11 -12.45 11.25
CA LYS A 101 -4.52 -12.05 11.13
C LYS A 101 -5.04 -12.19 9.69
N GLN A 102 -4.24 -11.85 8.68
CA GLN A 102 -4.61 -12.09 7.27
C GLN A 102 -4.79 -13.58 6.96
N ARG A 103 -3.90 -14.45 7.48
CA ARG A 103 -4.03 -15.90 7.32
C ARG A 103 -5.28 -16.45 8.00
N GLU A 104 -5.61 -15.95 9.18
CA GLU A 104 -6.85 -16.31 9.89
C GLU A 104 -8.09 -16.00 9.05
N TYR A 105 -8.16 -14.81 8.42
CA TYR A 105 -9.26 -14.46 7.51
C TYR A 105 -9.34 -15.38 6.29
N ILE A 106 -8.20 -15.71 5.68
CA ILE A 106 -8.14 -16.61 4.52
C ILE A 106 -8.56 -18.03 4.91
N ASN A 107 -8.22 -18.47 6.12
CA ASN A 107 -8.60 -19.79 6.61
C ASN A 107 -10.10 -19.89 6.89
N TRP A 108 -10.72 -18.80 7.33
CA TRP A 108 -12.15 -18.72 7.61
C TRP A 108 -13.03 -18.69 6.34
N LEU A 109 -12.48 -18.21 5.22
CA LEU A 109 -13.05 -18.31 3.87
C LEU A 109 -13.09 -19.75 3.33
#